data_AF-A0A4V6I894-F1
#
_entry.id   AF-A0A4V6I894-F1
#
_cell.length_a   1.000
_cell.length_b   1.000
_cell.length_c   1.000
_cell.angle_alpha   90.00
_cell.angle_beta   90.00
_cell.angle_gamma   90.00
#
_symmetry.space_group_name_H-M   'P 1'
#
loop_
_entity.id
_entity.type
_entity.pdbx_description
1 polymer ?
#
loop_
_entity_poly.entity_id
_entity_poly.type
_entity_poly.pdbx_seq_one_letter_code
_entity_poly.pdbx_strand_id
1 'polypeptide(L)'
;MKGLRARKLDRSHAEAPPMRMDYGQEHDLPPPVYSADRNQQPSAFEADQFEQEYGVDKGNVNKSAIKPKAHSQFLGGMKSVWMTKHTEDTKNDRRLYVVTTIRELIVYVFFLIIICVIAFSMTSSSQYYFTKVVGDLFLANAPPDQKKFTEVQTIDEVWEYMENQLMIALYWNETTMLTNYSDRSMIFYENRLLGYPRIRTIRVSNSSCEVVSSFKREIKECFGHYEEAKEEQLTDSDNNETAFTYQPASVLQSNWVWGQIATYGGGGYVQDLSINNRSDSARLIANLKANRWISRGTRVIFIDFSVYNANLNLFCIVQLIIELPATGGVITMSNLNTMKLLRYVTTRDYVILGCEGIFCAFVIYYLVEEIIEIFKWRCSYLTSFWNLMDLVVLATSGTAIYLSIYRTLLVRRKVETLLNGVTQYENLQSVVYAENRFTDSVAVLLFFSWIKLFKYVSFNKTMSQLNATLSRAAKDISGFGIMFGVMFFAYVQAGYMAFGSQVDFESDSKEYPAPFRSSSTRQSTRQASRFSARF
;
A
#
# COMPACT_ATOMS: atom_id res chain seq x y z
N MET A 1 2.40 -16.31 -90.01
CA MET A 1 2.05 -17.60 -90.64
C MET A 1 0.70 -18.05 -90.11
N LYS A 2 -0.25 -18.36 -91.01
CA LYS A 2 -1.44 -19.25 -90.90
C LYS A 2 -2.22 -19.22 -89.57
N GLY A 3 -3.47 -18.76 -89.46
CA GLY A 3 -4.61 -18.91 -90.35
C GLY A 3 -5.28 -20.28 -90.15
N LEU A 4 -6.45 -20.33 -89.50
CA LEU A 4 -7.58 -21.30 -89.63
C LEU A 4 -8.61 -21.03 -88.50
N ARG A 5 -9.69 -20.27 -88.73
CA ARG A 5 -11.03 -20.61 -89.28
C ARG A 5 -11.92 -21.49 -88.39
N ALA A 6 -13.11 -20.96 -88.16
CA ALA A 6 -14.21 -21.40 -87.31
C ALA A 6 -15.04 -22.58 -87.87
N ARG A 7 -15.86 -23.20 -87.00
CA ARG A 7 -17.19 -23.71 -87.36
C ARG A 7 -18.18 -23.68 -86.18
N LYS A 8 -19.33 -23.05 -86.46
CA LYS A 8 -20.58 -22.91 -85.67
C LYS A 8 -21.45 -24.17 -85.71
N LEU A 9 -22.33 -24.34 -84.71
CA LEU A 9 -23.73 -24.83 -84.78
C LEU A 9 -24.36 -24.62 -83.38
N ASP A 10 -25.10 -23.55 -83.07
CA ASP A 10 -26.50 -23.13 -83.36
C ASP A 10 -27.63 -23.83 -82.58
N ARG A 11 -28.54 -22.95 -82.09
CA ARG A 11 -29.91 -23.12 -81.53
C ARG A 11 -30.02 -23.32 -80.00
N SER A 12 -30.86 -22.58 -79.24
CA SER A 12 -31.97 -21.68 -79.59
C SER A 12 -32.59 -20.99 -78.34
N HIS A 13 -33.11 -19.76 -78.53
CA HIS A 13 -34.21 -19.05 -77.81
C HIS A 13 -34.06 -18.76 -76.30
N ALA A 14 -34.51 -17.64 -75.71
CA ALA A 14 -35.05 -16.35 -76.12
C ALA A 14 -35.09 -15.48 -74.84
N GLU A 15 -34.84 -14.17 -74.94
CA GLU A 15 -34.98 -13.20 -73.83
C GLU A 15 -36.46 -12.86 -73.57
N ALA A 16 -36.81 -12.73 -72.28
CA ALA A 16 -38.03 -12.09 -71.77
C ALA A 16 -37.78 -11.59 -70.32
N PRO A 17 -38.51 -10.57 -69.83
CA PRO A 17 -37.99 -9.45 -69.02
C PRO A 17 -38.07 -9.63 -67.47
N PRO A 18 -37.49 -8.71 -66.67
CA PRO A 18 -37.41 -8.86 -65.22
C PRO A 18 -38.76 -8.70 -64.53
N MET A 19 -39.09 -9.68 -63.68
CA MET A 19 -40.31 -9.75 -62.89
C MET A 19 -40.17 -8.90 -61.61
N ARG A 20 -41.12 -7.97 -61.46
CA ARG A 20 -41.37 -7.13 -60.29
C ARG A 20 -41.86 -8.03 -59.14
N MET A 21 -41.16 -8.07 -58.00
CA MET A 21 -41.65 -8.75 -56.80
C MET A 21 -42.52 -7.79 -55.98
N ASP A 22 -43.73 -8.27 -55.70
CA ASP A 22 -44.80 -7.63 -54.96
C ASP A 22 -44.49 -7.68 -53.45
N TYR A 23 -44.67 -6.56 -52.73
CA TYR A 23 -44.60 -6.54 -51.27
C TYR A 23 -45.97 -6.93 -50.71
N GLY A 24 -46.10 -8.16 -50.21
CA GLY A 24 -47.33 -8.64 -49.59
C GLY A 24 -47.05 -9.65 -48.47
N GLN A 25 -47.64 -9.36 -47.31
CA GLN A 25 -47.87 -10.20 -46.12
C GLN A 25 -46.67 -10.57 -45.22
N GLU A 26 -46.52 -9.77 -44.17
CA GLU A 26 -45.91 -10.16 -42.89
C GLU A 26 -46.64 -11.38 -42.32
N HIS A 27 -45.92 -12.49 -42.18
CA HIS A 27 -46.32 -13.57 -41.29
C HIS A 27 -45.89 -13.21 -39.87
N ASP A 28 -46.88 -12.95 -39.01
CA ASP A 28 -46.71 -12.83 -37.56
C ASP A 28 -46.10 -14.12 -36.98
N LEU A 29 -44.79 -14.10 -36.74
CA LEU A 29 -44.16 -15.02 -35.80
C LEU A 29 -44.36 -14.45 -34.38
N PRO A 30 -44.92 -15.20 -33.42
CA PRO A 30 -45.03 -14.72 -32.06
C PRO A 30 -43.62 -14.50 -31.47
N PRO A 31 -43.43 -13.47 -30.63
CA PRO A 31 -42.14 -13.23 -30.00
C PRO A 31 -41.73 -14.42 -29.11
N PRO A 32 -40.42 -14.68 -28.95
CA PRO A 32 -39.95 -15.75 -28.08
C PRO A 32 -40.39 -15.46 -26.65
N VAL A 33 -41.22 -16.37 -26.11
CA VAL A 33 -41.59 -16.41 -24.70
C VAL A 33 -40.34 -16.77 -23.91
N TYR A 34 -39.68 -15.77 -23.30
CA TYR A 34 -38.74 -16.03 -22.22
C TYR A 34 -39.54 -16.54 -21.03
N SER A 35 -39.45 -17.84 -20.76
CA SER A 35 -39.86 -18.40 -19.48
C SER A 35 -38.98 -17.79 -18.38
N ALA A 36 -39.54 -16.88 -17.59
CA ALA A 36 -38.92 -16.41 -16.36
C ALA A 36 -38.84 -17.60 -15.39
N ASP A 37 -37.67 -18.22 -15.31
CA ASP A 37 -37.37 -19.21 -14.29
C ASP A 37 -37.40 -18.50 -12.92
N ARG A 38 -38.46 -18.72 -12.13
CA ARG A 38 -38.74 -18.02 -10.86
C ARG A 38 -37.71 -18.26 -9.74
N ASN A 39 -36.63 -19.01 -10.01
CA ASN A 39 -35.66 -19.44 -9.00
C ASN A 39 -34.27 -18.83 -9.13
N GLN A 40 -34.03 -17.89 -10.06
CA GLN A 40 -32.79 -17.10 -10.07
C GLN A 40 -33.07 -15.71 -9.50
N GLN A 41 -32.56 -15.45 -8.29
CA GLN A 41 -32.43 -14.09 -7.79
C GLN A 41 -31.55 -13.30 -8.78
N PRO A 42 -32.03 -12.17 -9.31
CA PRO A 42 -31.20 -11.30 -10.13
C PRO A 42 -30.00 -10.85 -9.30
N SER A 43 -28.85 -10.70 -9.96
CA SER A 43 -27.72 -10.02 -9.34
C SER A 43 -28.18 -8.63 -8.88
N ALA A 44 -27.63 -8.09 -7.80
CA ALA A 44 -28.13 -6.82 -7.25
C ALA A 44 -28.03 -5.64 -8.23
N PHE A 45 -27.18 -5.75 -9.26
CA PHE A 45 -27.08 -4.81 -10.38
C PHE A 45 -28.26 -4.94 -11.38
N GLU A 46 -28.83 -6.14 -11.54
CA GLU A 46 -30.02 -6.39 -12.38
C GLU A 46 -31.31 -5.91 -11.72
N ALA A 47 -31.39 -5.86 -10.39
CA ALA A 47 -32.59 -5.40 -9.67
C ALA A 47 -32.93 -3.92 -9.97
N ASP A 48 -31.90 -3.06 -10.04
CA ASP A 48 -32.07 -1.64 -10.40
C ASP A 48 -32.50 -1.44 -11.87
N GLN A 49 -32.17 -2.38 -12.76
CA GLN A 49 -32.60 -2.35 -14.17
C GLN A 49 -33.98 -2.98 -14.37
N PHE A 50 -34.32 -4.05 -13.64
CA PHE A 50 -35.63 -4.70 -13.71
C PHE A 50 -36.75 -3.76 -13.21
N GLU A 51 -36.48 -2.94 -12.20
CA GLU A 51 -37.42 -1.89 -11.76
C GLU A 51 -37.60 -0.76 -12.80
N GLN A 52 -36.61 -0.50 -13.66
CA GLN A 52 -36.68 0.54 -14.70
C GLN A 52 -37.51 0.11 -15.92
N GLU A 53 -37.64 -1.19 -16.19
CA GLU A 53 -38.26 -1.70 -17.43
C GLU A 53 -39.71 -2.17 -17.25
N TYR A 54 -40.15 -2.57 -16.04
CA TYR A 54 -41.48 -3.19 -15.83
C TYR A 54 -42.33 -2.65 -14.66
N GLY A 55 -41.97 -1.52 -14.04
CA GLY A 55 -42.79 -0.91 -12.99
C GLY A 55 -44.05 -0.21 -13.53
N VAL A 56 -45.13 -0.95 -13.79
CA VAL A 56 -46.46 -0.38 -14.06
C VAL A 56 -47.47 -0.90 -13.03
N ASP A 57 -48.00 0.02 -12.22
CA ASP A 57 -49.45 0.08 -11.97
C ASP A 57 -49.87 1.50 -11.54
N LYS A 58 -50.78 2.10 -12.31
CA LYS A 58 -51.33 3.45 -12.10
C LYS A 58 -52.57 3.37 -11.21
N GLY A 59 -52.46 3.89 -9.98
CA GLY A 59 -53.60 4.25 -9.14
C GLY A 59 -53.77 5.76 -9.05
N ASN A 60 -54.78 6.31 -9.72
CA ASN A 60 -55.17 7.73 -9.61
C ASN A 60 -55.66 8.04 -8.19
N VAL A 61 -54.97 8.93 -7.47
CA VAL A 61 -55.53 9.58 -6.26
C VAL A 61 -55.33 11.09 -6.38
N ASN A 62 -56.43 11.80 -6.64
CA ASN A 62 -56.51 13.24 -6.48
C ASN A 62 -56.23 13.63 -5.02
N LYS A 63 -55.19 14.44 -4.77
CA LYS A 63 -55.03 15.14 -3.49
C LYS A 63 -55.04 16.65 -3.72
N SER A 64 -56.03 17.28 -3.11
CA SER A 64 -56.24 18.73 -3.05
C SER A 64 -55.07 19.44 -2.36
N ALA A 65 -54.69 20.57 -2.94
CA ALA A 65 -53.59 21.41 -2.47
C ALA A 65 -53.95 22.14 -1.16
N ILE A 66 -53.24 21.80 -0.08
CA ILE A 66 -53.17 22.62 1.14
C ILE A 66 -51.78 23.27 1.15
N LYS A 67 -51.73 24.60 1.07
CA LYS A 67 -50.48 25.38 1.18
C LYS A 67 -49.94 25.32 2.63
N PRO A 68 -48.67 24.94 2.88
CA PRO A 68 -48.12 24.99 4.23
C PRO A 68 -47.53 26.37 4.58
N LYS A 69 -47.58 26.69 5.88
CA LYS A 69 -47.14 27.95 6.50
C LYS A 69 -45.60 28.12 6.48
N ALA A 70 -45.15 29.38 6.50
CA ALA A 70 -43.76 29.84 6.33
C ALA A 70 -42.69 29.20 7.25
N HIS A 71 -43.06 28.65 8.41
CA HIS A 71 -42.11 27.91 9.27
C HIS A 71 -41.62 26.58 8.65
N SER A 72 -42.35 26.04 7.67
CA SER A 72 -41.94 24.86 6.89
C SER A 72 -40.95 25.15 5.77
N GLN A 73 -40.71 26.43 5.43
CA GLN A 73 -39.76 26.79 4.35
C GLN A 73 -38.31 26.71 4.81
N PHE A 74 -38.02 26.99 6.09
CA PHE A 74 -36.67 26.87 6.64
C PHE A 74 -36.25 25.40 6.85
N LEU A 75 -37.17 24.56 7.35
CA LEU A 75 -37.00 23.09 7.40
C LEU A 75 -37.07 22.43 6.00
N GLY A 76 -37.76 23.04 5.05
CA GLY A 76 -37.79 22.63 3.65
C GLY A 76 -36.45 22.83 2.94
N GLY A 77 -35.74 23.92 3.28
CA GLY A 77 -34.37 24.17 2.81
C GLY A 77 -33.38 23.12 3.28
N MET A 78 -33.50 22.66 4.52
CA MET A 78 -32.70 21.51 5.00
C MET A 78 -33.12 20.22 4.29
N LYS A 79 -34.42 19.88 4.19
CA LYS A 79 -34.88 18.69 3.46
C LYS A 79 -34.37 18.61 2.00
N SER A 80 -34.26 19.75 1.32
CA SER A 80 -33.71 19.83 -0.04
C SER A 80 -32.24 19.39 -0.13
N VAL A 81 -31.43 19.71 0.89
CA VAL A 81 -30.00 19.33 0.96
C VAL A 81 -29.82 17.85 1.28
N TRP A 82 -30.78 17.23 1.96
CA TRP A 82 -30.79 15.81 2.34
C TRP A 82 -31.54 14.88 1.36
N MET A 83 -31.98 15.39 0.20
CA MET A 83 -32.64 14.58 -0.84
C MET A 83 -31.60 13.77 -1.62
N THR A 84 -31.64 12.45 -1.50
CA THR A 84 -30.87 11.51 -2.34
C THR A 84 -31.80 10.75 -3.27
N LYS A 85 -31.25 10.17 -4.35
CA LYS A 85 -32.01 9.31 -5.26
C LYS A 85 -32.78 8.17 -4.53
N HIS A 86 -32.25 7.67 -3.41
CA HIS A 86 -32.82 6.53 -2.66
C HIS A 86 -33.81 6.93 -1.54
N THR A 87 -33.85 8.21 -1.15
CA THR A 87 -34.75 8.70 -0.09
C THR A 87 -36.12 9.15 -0.62
N GLU A 88 -36.23 9.53 -1.89
CA GLU A 88 -37.46 10.04 -2.51
C GLU A 88 -37.99 9.14 -3.66
N ASP A 89 -39.32 9.09 -3.85
CA ASP A 89 -39.97 8.35 -4.94
C ASP A 89 -39.70 9.04 -6.30
N THR A 90 -38.50 8.84 -6.82
CA THR A 90 -38.07 9.31 -8.15
C THR A 90 -38.72 8.54 -9.31
N LYS A 91 -39.58 7.54 -9.03
CA LYS A 91 -40.26 6.68 -10.02
C LYS A 91 -41.15 7.46 -11.00
N ASN A 92 -41.62 8.66 -10.67
CA ASN A 92 -42.57 9.43 -11.50
C ASN A 92 -42.00 10.64 -12.27
N ASP A 93 -40.80 11.14 -11.95
CA ASP A 93 -40.26 12.36 -12.60
C ASP A 93 -38.79 12.20 -13.04
N ARG A 94 -38.59 12.04 -14.36
CA ARG A 94 -37.25 11.94 -14.98
C ARG A 94 -36.42 13.21 -14.78
N ARG A 95 -37.06 14.38 -14.67
CA ARG A 95 -36.33 15.64 -14.48
C ARG A 95 -35.76 15.70 -13.07
N LEU A 96 -36.55 15.28 -12.07
CA LEU A 96 -36.11 15.21 -10.67
C LEU A 96 -34.91 14.26 -10.52
N TYR A 97 -34.99 13.06 -11.11
CA TYR A 97 -33.89 12.09 -11.13
C TYR A 97 -32.59 12.68 -11.71
N VAL A 98 -32.66 13.36 -12.87
CA VAL A 98 -31.46 13.92 -13.50
C VAL A 98 -30.85 15.02 -12.63
N VAL A 99 -31.67 15.92 -12.07
CA VAL A 99 -31.19 17.03 -11.24
C VAL A 99 -30.56 16.53 -9.93
N THR A 100 -31.18 15.57 -9.25
CA THR A 100 -30.64 15.02 -8.00
C THR A 100 -29.31 14.32 -8.25
N THR A 101 -29.23 13.51 -9.30
CA THR A 101 -27.99 12.74 -9.53
C THR A 101 -26.84 13.59 -10.09
N ILE A 102 -27.11 14.64 -10.87
CA ILE A 102 -26.08 15.64 -11.24
C ILE A 102 -25.58 16.39 -9.99
N ARG A 103 -26.49 16.74 -9.08
CA ARG A 103 -26.11 17.38 -7.82
C ARG A 103 -25.20 16.47 -6.98
N GLU A 104 -25.56 15.21 -6.81
CA GLU A 104 -24.73 14.21 -6.13
C GLU A 104 -23.35 14.07 -6.79
N LEU A 105 -23.29 14.03 -8.13
CA LEU A 105 -22.02 14.01 -8.87
C LEU A 105 -21.16 15.24 -8.60
N ILE A 106 -21.73 16.45 -8.61
CA ILE A 106 -20.98 17.69 -8.35
C ILE A 106 -20.39 17.66 -6.93
N VAL A 107 -21.20 17.31 -5.93
CA VAL A 107 -20.76 17.18 -4.53
C VAL A 107 -19.65 16.13 -4.42
N TYR A 108 -19.78 15.00 -5.12
CA TYR A 108 -18.79 13.94 -5.13
C TYR A 108 -17.48 14.36 -5.82
N VAL A 109 -17.54 15.11 -6.92
CA VAL A 109 -16.34 15.65 -7.59
C VAL A 109 -15.59 16.61 -6.68
N PHE A 110 -16.30 17.46 -5.93
CA PHE A 110 -15.65 18.31 -4.91
C PHE A 110 -14.97 17.49 -3.82
N PHE A 111 -15.63 16.45 -3.32
CA PHE A 111 -15.04 15.52 -2.37
C PHE A 111 -13.76 14.84 -2.92
N LEU A 112 -13.80 14.38 -4.17
CA LEU A 112 -12.67 13.74 -4.84
C LEU A 112 -11.50 14.71 -5.03
N ILE A 113 -11.77 15.96 -5.42
CA ILE A 113 -10.74 17.02 -5.51
C ILE A 113 -10.07 17.23 -4.14
N ILE A 114 -10.85 17.29 -3.06
CA ILE A 114 -10.31 17.49 -1.71
C ILE A 114 -9.41 16.31 -1.29
N ILE A 115 -9.83 15.06 -1.51
CA ILE A 115 -8.98 13.90 -1.20
C ILE A 115 -7.69 13.96 -2.03
N CYS A 116 -7.78 14.27 -3.33
CA CYS A 116 -6.59 14.40 -4.17
C CYS A 116 -5.65 15.49 -3.66
N VAL A 117 -6.17 16.66 -3.27
CA VAL A 117 -5.36 17.74 -2.69
C VAL A 117 -4.67 17.28 -1.41
N ILE A 118 -5.38 16.60 -0.51
CA ILE A 118 -4.79 16.09 0.74
C ILE A 118 -3.70 15.06 0.43
N ALA A 119 -3.98 14.08 -0.43
CA ALA A 119 -3.03 13.01 -0.75
C ALA A 119 -1.76 13.55 -1.43
N PHE A 120 -1.90 14.36 -2.48
CA PHE A 120 -0.75 14.95 -3.19
C PHE A 120 -0.02 16.00 -2.36
N SER A 121 -0.69 16.66 -1.42
CA SER A 121 -0.03 17.56 -0.48
C SER A 121 0.96 16.85 0.44
N MET A 122 0.74 15.56 0.73
CA MET A 122 1.57 14.81 1.65
C MET A 122 2.80 14.20 0.97
N THR A 123 2.70 13.91 -0.32
CA THR A 123 3.79 13.33 -1.12
C THR A 123 4.44 14.40 -2.00
N SER A 124 5.65 14.81 -1.65
CA SER A 124 6.46 15.71 -2.49
C SER A 124 7.50 14.92 -3.28
N SER A 125 7.81 15.35 -4.51
CA SER A 125 8.91 14.79 -5.30
C SER A 125 10.26 14.91 -4.58
N SER A 126 10.44 15.92 -3.74
CA SER A 126 11.64 16.11 -2.93
C SER A 126 11.85 14.99 -1.92
N GLN A 127 10.78 14.34 -1.42
CA GLN A 127 10.91 13.22 -0.49
C GLN A 127 11.62 12.03 -1.16
N TYR A 128 11.30 11.74 -2.42
CA TYR A 128 11.95 10.68 -3.19
C TYR A 128 13.45 10.94 -3.37
N TYR A 129 13.82 12.14 -3.82
CA TYR A 129 15.24 12.48 -4.01
C TYR A 129 16.01 12.46 -2.71
N PHE A 130 15.40 12.90 -1.61
CA PHE A 130 16.05 12.86 -0.30
C PHE A 130 16.28 11.42 0.18
N THR A 131 15.26 10.55 0.10
CA THR A 131 15.41 9.12 0.40
C THR A 131 16.49 8.47 -0.47
N LYS A 132 16.52 8.81 -1.77
CA LYS A 132 17.48 8.24 -2.71
C LYS A 132 18.92 8.65 -2.38
N VAL A 133 19.18 9.94 -2.14
CA VAL A 133 20.53 10.44 -1.84
C VAL A 133 21.04 9.89 -0.51
N VAL A 134 20.18 9.79 0.51
CA VAL A 134 20.54 9.16 1.79
C VAL A 134 20.76 7.65 1.59
N GLY A 135 19.90 6.97 0.84
CA GLY A 135 20.05 5.55 0.51
C GLY A 135 21.34 5.25 -0.23
N ASP A 136 21.66 6.02 -1.27
CA ASP A 136 22.89 5.85 -2.05
C ASP A 136 24.14 6.04 -1.17
N LEU A 137 24.10 6.97 -0.20
CA LEU A 137 25.22 7.20 0.73
C LEU A 137 25.51 6.00 1.64
N PHE A 138 24.48 5.36 2.20
CA PHE A 138 24.67 4.26 3.16
C PHE A 138 24.70 2.88 2.49
N LEU A 139 24.02 2.71 1.36
CA LEU A 139 23.84 1.41 0.73
C LEU A 139 24.79 1.17 -0.44
N ALA A 140 24.95 2.18 -1.32
CA ALA A 140 25.60 2.01 -2.62
C ALA A 140 27.04 2.52 -2.65
N ASN A 141 27.36 3.55 -1.87
CA ASN A 141 28.68 4.16 -1.83
C ASN A 141 29.63 3.36 -0.93
N ALA A 142 30.54 2.61 -1.54
CA ALA A 142 31.66 1.99 -0.84
C ALA A 142 33.01 2.49 -1.41
N PRO A 143 34.06 2.62 -0.58
CA PRO A 143 35.43 2.77 -1.06
C PRO A 143 35.79 1.66 -2.06
N PRO A 144 36.74 1.89 -3.00
CA PRO A 144 37.05 0.94 -4.07
C PRO A 144 37.49 -0.46 -3.59
N ASP A 145 37.99 -0.55 -2.37
CA ASP A 145 38.46 -1.80 -1.76
C ASP A 145 37.40 -2.49 -0.87
N GLN A 146 36.20 -1.91 -0.72
CA GLN A 146 35.16 -2.39 0.20
C GLN A 146 33.88 -2.79 -0.52
N LYS A 147 33.19 -3.79 0.05
CA LYS A 147 31.88 -4.20 -0.42
C LYS A 147 30.81 -3.19 -0.03
N LYS A 148 29.78 -3.09 -0.86
CA LYS A 148 28.56 -2.31 -0.56
C LYS A 148 27.77 -2.99 0.56
N PHE A 149 26.92 -2.24 1.25
CA PHE A 149 26.06 -2.79 2.31
C PHE A 149 25.17 -3.95 1.81
N THR A 150 24.66 -3.84 0.58
CA THR A 150 23.84 -4.89 -0.05
C THR A 150 24.61 -6.17 -0.41
N GLU A 151 25.95 -6.10 -0.41
CA GLU A 151 26.84 -7.19 -0.80
C GLU A 151 27.57 -7.82 0.41
N VAL A 152 27.28 -7.35 1.63
CA VAL A 152 27.86 -7.87 2.88
C VAL A 152 27.31 -9.27 3.17
N GLN A 153 28.21 -10.24 3.35
CA GLN A 153 27.86 -11.66 3.55
C GLN A 153 28.48 -12.29 4.80
N THR A 154 29.54 -11.69 5.36
CA THR A 154 30.26 -12.24 6.52
C THR A 154 30.23 -11.29 7.72
N ILE A 155 30.43 -11.83 8.93
CA ILE A 155 30.47 -11.03 10.17
C ILE A 155 31.65 -10.06 10.16
N ASP A 156 32.79 -10.46 9.59
CA ASP A 156 33.97 -9.60 9.50
C ASP A 156 33.70 -8.40 8.57
N GLU A 157 32.98 -8.62 7.46
CA GLU A 157 32.52 -7.54 6.57
C GLU A 157 31.51 -6.62 7.26
N VAL A 158 30.66 -7.14 8.16
CA VAL A 158 29.75 -6.30 8.97
C VAL A 158 30.55 -5.37 9.89
N TRP A 159 31.62 -5.87 10.52
CA TRP A 159 32.52 -5.02 11.31
C TRP A 159 33.24 -3.99 10.45
N GLU A 160 33.74 -4.38 9.28
CA GLU A 160 34.40 -3.47 8.35
C GLU A 160 33.45 -2.34 7.88
N TYR A 161 32.21 -2.69 7.58
CA TYR A 161 31.16 -1.72 7.24
C TYR A 161 30.92 -0.72 8.39
N MET A 162 30.79 -1.20 9.63
CA MET A 162 30.57 -0.35 10.79
C MET A 162 31.77 0.53 11.13
N GLU A 163 32.99 0.03 11.02
CA GLU A 163 34.22 0.78 11.34
C GLU A 163 34.57 1.83 10.28
N ASN A 164 34.32 1.53 9.00
CA ASN A 164 34.74 2.38 7.88
C ASN A 164 33.57 3.12 7.23
N GLN A 165 32.74 2.42 6.45
CA GLN A 165 31.71 3.02 5.60
C GLN A 165 30.69 3.81 6.42
N LEU A 166 30.18 3.22 7.52
CA LEU A 166 29.22 3.87 8.41
C LEU A 166 29.81 5.12 9.07
N MET A 167 31.06 5.05 9.56
CA MET A 167 31.72 6.19 10.20
C MET A 167 31.97 7.35 9.22
N ILE A 168 32.40 7.04 7.98
CA ILE A 168 32.62 8.04 6.93
C ILE A 168 31.30 8.69 6.51
N ALA A 169 30.23 7.89 6.40
CA ALA A 169 28.92 8.38 5.99
C ALA A 169 28.25 9.25 7.06
N LEU A 170 28.35 8.89 8.35
CA LEU A 170 27.76 9.64 9.46
C LEU A 170 28.55 10.90 9.84
N TYR A 171 29.88 10.82 9.89
CA TYR A 171 30.73 11.91 10.39
C TYR A 171 31.56 12.52 9.27
N TRP A 172 31.06 13.63 8.72
CA TRP A 172 31.75 14.41 7.71
C TRP A 172 32.71 15.41 8.35
N ASN A 173 33.91 15.53 7.80
CA ASN A 173 34.90 16.51 8.26
C ASN A 173 34.69 17.85 7.53
N GLU A 174 34.43 18.92 8.28
CA GLU A 174 34.24 20.28 7.78
C GLU A 174 35.57 21.04 7.56
N THR A 175 36.65 20.37 7.14
CA THR A 175 37.98 21.00 7.08
C THR A 175 38.10 22.14 6.07
N THR A 176 37.09 22.37 5.23
CA THR A 176 37.07 23.40 4.18
C THR A 176 36.04 24.51 4.37
N MET A 177 35.21 24.47 5.43
CA MET A 177 34.18 25.50 5.68
C MET A 177 34.62 26.42 6.82
N LEU A 178 34.77 27.71 6.52
CA LEU A 178 35.18 28.80 7.43
C LEU A 178 34.07 29.22 8.43
N THR A 179 33.06 28.38 8.66
CA THR A 179 31.92 28.73 9.50
C THR A 179 32.02 28.04 10.85
N ASN A 180 31.67 28.79 11.90
CA ASN A 180 31.69 28.41 13.31
C ASN A 180 30.57 27.39 13.67
N TYR A 181 30.26 26.45 12.76
CA TYR A 181 29.33 25.34 12.98
C TYR A 181 30.01 24.12 13.64
N SER A 182 31.16 24.37 14.28
CA SER A 182 32.15 23.42 14.83
C SER A 182 31.62 22.34 15.76
N ASP A 183 30.37 22.45 16.21
CA ASP A 183 29.83 21.60 17.27
C ASP A 183 28.87 20.53 16.76
N ARG A 184 28.57 20.41 15.45
CA ARG A 184 27.55 19.47 14.95
C ARG A 184 27.86 18.88 13.57
N SER A 185 27.94 17.55 13.50
CA SER A 185 28.11 16.81 12.24
C SER A 185 26.92 17.03 11.29
N MET A 186 27.19 17.55 10.09
CA MET A 186 26.21 17.68 9.00
C MET A 186 26.54 16.72 7.86
N ILE A 187 25.55 15.98 7.39
CA ILE A 187 25.65 15.07 6.23
C ILE A 187 25.32 15.88 4.97
N PHE A 188 26.20 15.83 3.96
CA PHE A 188 26.09 16.66 2.74
C PHE A 188 25.97 18.18 3.02
N TYR A 189 26.52 18.65 4.14
CA TYR A 189 26.50 20.06 4.56
C TYR A 189 25.11 20.69 4.82
N GLU A 190 24.01 20.03 4.44
CA GLU A 190 22.64 20.55 4.60
C GLU A 190 21.76 19.70 5.52
N ASN A 191 22.13 18.43 5.74
CA ASN A 191 21.34 17.50 6.52
C ASN A 191 21.94 17.34 7.90
N ARG A 192 21.11 17.49 8.93
CA ARG A 192 21.51 17.39 10.32
C ARG A 192 21.20 16.01 10.88
N LEU A 193 22.17 15.37 11.53
CA LEU A 193 21.92 14.16 12.31
C LEU A 193 21.14 14.50 13.59
N LEU A 194 20.08 13.75 13.88
CA LEU A 194 19.23 13.92 15.06
C LEU A 194 19.39 12.74 16.02
N GLY A 195 19.73 13.07 17.28
CA GLY A 195 20.00 12.08 18.33
C GLY A 195 21.28 11.28 18.09
N TYR A 196 21.59 10.39 19.01
CA TYR A 196 22.68 9.43 18.85
C TYR A 196 22.29 8.33 17.87
N PRO A 197 23.12 7.97 16.88
CA PRO A 197 22.93 6.73 16.14
C PRO A 197 22.97 5.55 17.12
N ARG A 198 21.99 4.65 17.01
CA ARG A 198 21.83 3.52 17.93
C ARG A 198 22.08 2.21 17.20
N ILE A 199 22.93 1.37 17.77
CA ILE A 199 23.12 -0.01 17.34
C ILE A 199 22.40 -0.91 18.35
N ARG A 200 21.48 -1.74 17.87
CA ARG A 200 20.73 -2.70 18.71
C ARG A 200 20.92 -4.11 18.19
N THR A 201 21.17 -5.06 19.08
CA THR A 201 21.33 -6.48 18.72
C THR A 201 20.38 -7.36 19.51
N ILE A 202 19.96 -8.44 18.87
CA ILE A 202 19.16 -9.50 19.49
C ILE A 202 19.94 -10.81 19.40
N ARG A 203 19.98 -11.52 20.53
CA ARG A 203 20.72 -12.76 20.70
C ARG A 203 19.82 -13.87 21.19
N VAL A 204 20.20 -15.08 20.85
CA VAL A 204 19.52 -16.31 21.25
C VAL A 204 20.44 -17.08 22.19
N SER A 205 19.84 -17.72 23.19
CA SER A 205 20.56 -18.53 24.18
C SER A 205 21.26 -19.76 23.56
N ASN A 206 22.33 -20.24 24.22
CA ASN A 206 23.15 -21.38 23.77
C ASN A 206 22.42 -22.74 23.82
N SER A 207 21.31 -22.85 24.54
CA SER A 207 20.50 -24.08 24.62
C SER A 207 19.20 -23.97 23.83
N SER A 208 19.19 -23.14 22.78
CA SER A 208 17.99 -22.86 21.98
C SER A 208 17.66 -23.93 20.95
N CYS A 209 18.62 -24.80 20.62
CA CYS A 209 18.39 -25.98 19.79
C CYS A 209 18.96 -27.25 20.41
N GLU A 210 18.33 -28.36 20.06
CA GLU A 210 18.76 -29.69 20.47
C GLU A 210 19.70 -30.28 19.41
N VAL A 211 20.91 -30.61 19.83
CA VAL A 211 21.89 -31.31 18.98
C VAL A 211 21.54 -32.79 18.96
N VAL A 212 21.48 -33.37 17.76
CA VAL A 212 21.26 -34.82 17.56
C VAL A 212 22.31 -35.63 18.33
N SER A 213 21.87 -36.68 19.01
CA SER A 213 22.69 -37.50 19.93
C SER A 213 24.02 -37.97 19.32
N SER A 214 24.02 -38.33 18.03
CA SER A 214 25.22 -38.76 17.30
C SER A 214 26.32 -37.69 17.23
N PHE A 215 25.98 -36.40 17.22
CA PHE A 215 26.93 -35.29 17.09
C PHE A 215 27.21 -34.56 18.41
N LYS A 216 26.64 -35.02 19.52
CA LYS A 216 26.76 -34.37 20.84
C LYS A 216 28.20 -34.34 21.37
N ARG A 217 29.08 -35.22 20.86
CA ARG A 217 30.52 -35.22 21.20
C ARG A 217 31.27 -34.05 20.55
N GLU A 218 30.89 -33.66 19.33
CA GLU A 218 31.59 -32.66 18.52
C GLU A 218 31.00 -31.27 18.70
N ILE A 219 29.67 -31.18 18.79
CA ILE A 219 28.93 -29.91 18.89
C ILE A 219 28.46 -29.74 20.33
N LYS A 220 29.12 -28.84 21.06
CA LYS A 220 28.78 -28.49 22.45
C LYS A 220 27.80 -27.33 22.57
N GLU A 221 27.72 -26.48 21.55
CA GLU A 221 26.95 -25.23 21.55
C GLU A 221 26.00 -25.18 20.35
N CYS A 222 24.75 -24.76 20.60
CA CYS A 222 23.69 -24.79 19.61
C CYS A 222 22.84 -23.52 19.66
N PHE A 223 22.84 -22.76 18.56
CA PHE A 223 22.01 -21.57 18.42
C PHE A 223 20.94 -21.81 17.35
N GLY A 224 19.68 -21.89 17.77
CA GLY A 224 18.53 -22.15 16.90
C GLY A 224 18.06 -20.91 16.14
N HIS A 225 16.93 -21.03 15.44
CA HIS A 225 16.24 -19.88 14.85
C HIS A 225 15.75 -18.91 15.93
N TYR A 226 15.53 -17.65 15.53
CA TYR A 226 14.98 -16.66 16.44
C TYR A 226 13.54 -17.01 16.80
N GLU A 227 13.28 -17.12 18.10
CA GLU A 227 11.96 -17.18 18.70
C GLU A 227 12.02 -16.32 19.97
N GLU A 228 10.96 -15.56 20.25
CA GLU A 228 10.91 -14.68 21.42
C GLU A 228 11.12 -15.45 22.74
N ALA A 229 10.64 -16.69 22.83
CA ALA A 229 10.83 -17.56 24.00
C ALA A 229 12.28 -18.04 24.20
N LYS A 230 13.12 -17.97 23.16
CA LYS A 230 14.52 -18.44 23.17
C LYS A 230 15.54 -17.29 23.24
N GLU A 231 15.05 -16.06 23.30
CA GLU A 231 15.86 -14.85 23.39
C GLU A 231 16.72 -14.86 24.66
N GLU A 232 17.98 -14.46 24.53
CA GLU A 232 18.90 -14.34 25.64
C GLU A 232 18.66 -13.01 26.38
N GLN A 233 18.26 -13.11 27.65
CA GLN A 233 17.96 -11.96 28.51
C GLN A 233 18.97 -11.87 29.66
N LEU A 234 20.24 -11.66 29.33
CA LEU A 234 21.29 -11.47 30.35
C LEU A 234 21.27 -10.04 30.87
N THR A 235 21.05 -9.89 32.18
CA THR A 235 21.30 -8.64 32.91
C THR A 235 22.64 -8.75 33.61
N ASP A 236 23.69 -8.15 33.03
CA ASP A 236 24.98 -8.06 33.71
C ASP A 236 24.85 -7.04 34.85
N SER A 237 25.19 -7.46 36.07
CA SER A 237 25.06 -6.65 37.28
C SER A 237 26.34 -5.87 37.60
N ASP A 238 27.48 -6.35 37.08
CA ASP A 238 28.81 -5.87 37.47
C ASP A 238 29.34 -4.76 36.53
N ASN A 239 28.80 -4.67 35.31
CA ASN A 239 29.18 -3.65 34.33
C ASN A 239 28.02 -2.67 34.08
N ASN A 240 28.21 -1.40 34.45
CA ASN A 240 27.26 -0.30 34.18
C ASN A 240 27.14 0.07 32.69
N GLU A 241 27.63 -0.77 31.78
CA GLU A 241 27.61 -0.51 30.34
C GLU A 241 26.30 -1.01 29.71
N THR A 242 25.51 -0.08 29.16
CA THR A 242 24.21 -0.38 28.55
C THR A 242 24.27 -1.36 27.36
N ALA A 243 25.47 -1.53 26.78
CA ALA A 243 25.70 -2.40 25.62
C ALA A 243 25.71 -3.89 25.97
N PHE A 244 26.04 -4.27 27.21
CA PHE A 244 26.14 -5.67 27.63
C PHE A 244 24.96 -6.13 28.48
N THR A 245 24.05 -5.22 28.83
CA THR A 245 22.86 -5.49 29.63
C THR A 245 21.61 -5.49 28.75
N TYR A 246 20.83 -6.57 28.83
CA TYR A 246 19.58 -6.71 28.08
C TYR A 246 18.54 -5.66 28.53
N GLN A 247 17.93 -4.98 27.55
CA GLN A 247 16.86 -4.02 27.80
C GLN A 247 15.55 -4.50 27.20
N PRO A 248 14.44 -4.52 27.97
CA PRO A 248 13.15 -4.92 27.46
C PRO A 248 12.53 -3.86 26.54
N ALA A 249 11.62 -4.29 25.67
CA ALA A 249 10.94 -3.42 24.70
C ALA A 249 10.20 -2.23 25.34
N SER A 250 9.70 -2.37 26.58
CA SER A 250 9.02 -1.30 27.31
C SER A 250 9.95 -0.13 27.67
N VAL A 251 11.22 -0.41 27.97
CA VAL A 251 12.25 0.60 28.28
C VAL A 251 12.73 1.27 27.00
N LEU A 252 12.97 0.49 25.94
CA LEU A 252 13.41 0.99 24.64
C LEU A 252 12.29 1.67 23.83
N GLN A 253 11.03 1.55 24.28
CA GLN A 253 9.83 2.04 23.61
C GLN A 253 9.78 1.63 22.12
N SER A 254 10.22 0.41 21.85
CA SER A 254 10.36 -0.19 20.52
C SER A 254 9.27 -1.22 20.27
N ASN A 255 8.79 -1.26 19.02
CA ASN A 255 7.82 -2.25 18.56
C ASN A 255 8.54 -3.38 17.81
N TRP A 256 7.79 -4.42 17.46
CA TRP A 256 8.30 -5.51 16.64
C TRP A 256 8.69 -5.02 15.25
N VAL A 257 9.74 -5.61 14.70
CA VAL A 257 10.29 -5.26 13.38
C VAL A 257 10.16 -6.46 12.46
N TRP A 258 9.53 -6.27 11.30
CA TRP A 258 9.49 -7.31 10.26
C TRP A 258 10.81 -7.34 9.49
N GLY A 259 11.51 -8.44 9.63
CA GLY A 259 12.70 -8.76 8.85
C GLY A 259 12.40 -9.43 7.50
N GLN A 260 13.44 -9.92 6.86
CA GLN A 260 13.34 -10.81 5.70
C GLN A 260 13.04 -12.25 6.14
N ILE A 261 13.73 -12.75 7.18
CA ILE A 261 13.63 -14.14 7.63
C ILE A 261 12.65 -14.32 8.80
N ALA A 262 12.63 -13.36 9.74
CA ALA A 262 11.82 -13.46 10.96
C ALA A 262 11.25 -12.10 11.38
N THR A 263 10.26 -12.14 12.28
CA THR A 263 9.79 -10.94 12.99
C THR A 263 10.52 -10.86 14.31
N TYR A 264 11.16 -9.73 14.58
CA TYR A 264 12.00 -9.53 15.76
C TYR A 264 11.31 -8.68 16.81
N GLY A 265 11.58 -8.97 18.08
CA GLY A 265 11.08 -8.21 19.22
C GLY A 265 11.65 -6.79 19.29
N GLY A 266 11.06 -5.97 20.16
CA GLY A 266 11.55 -4.62 20.44
C GLY A 266 12.77 -4.59 21.37
N GLY A 267 13.00 -5.65 22.15
CA GLY A 267 14.10 -5.74 23.11
C GLY A 267 15.48 -5.82 22.47
N GLY A 268 16.48 -5.98 23.33
CA GLY A 268 17.84 -6.33 22.93
C GLY A 268 18.93 -5.60 23.71
N TYR A 269 20.15 -5.77 23.21
CA TYR A 269 21.36 -5.11 23.69
C TYR A 269 21.63 -3.86 22.87
N VAL A 270 21.92 -2.73 23.52
CA VAL A 270 21.92 -1.43 22.85
C VAL A 270 23.20 -0.63 23.14
N GLN A 271 23.87 -0.19 22.07
CA GLN A 271 24.97 0.77 22.13
C GLN A 271 24.58 2.05 21.38
N ASP A 272 24.63 3.18 22.07
CA ASP A 272 24.49 4.50 21.46
C ASP A 272 25.87 5.02 21.04
N LEU A 273 25.99 5.51 19.81
CA LEU A 273 27.20 6.14 19.25
C LEU A 273 27.20 7.64 19.56
N SER A 274 28.37 8.31 19.52
CA SER A 274 28.46 9.78 19.74
C SER A 274 27.88 10.59 18.57
N ILE A 275 27.36 11.81 18.77
CA ILE A 275 26.83 12.65 17.67
C ILE A 275 27.95 13.33 16.89
N ASN A 276 28.99 13.80 17.59
CA ASN A 276 29.96 14.73 17.02
C ASN A 276 31.37 14.14 16.89
N ASN A 277 31.72 13.18 17.75
CA ASN A 277 33.10 12.69 17.79
C ASN A 277 33.21 11.34 17.10
N ARG A 278 33.69 11.38 15.85
CA ARG A 278 34.02 10.18 15.07
C ARG A 278 34.99 9.26 15.83
N SER A 279 35.99 9.84 16.50
CA SER A 279 37.01 9.05 17.18
C SER A 279 36.46 8.28 18.39
N ASP A 280 35.50 8.86 19.11
CA ASP A 280 34.84 8.19 20.23
C ASP A 280 33.94 7.05 19.74
N SER A 281 33.13 7.30 18.70
CA SER A 281 32.30 6.26 18.08
C SER A 281 33.13 5.11 17.51
N ALA A 282 34.26 5.41 16.86
CA ALA A 282 35.19 4.39 16.37
C ALA A 282 35.81 3.59 17.53
N ARG A 283 36.15 4.22 18.65
CA ARG A 283 36.63 3.53 19.87
C ARG A 283 35.56 2.63 20.48
N LEU A 284 34.30 3.08 20.52
CA LEU A 284 33.18 2.28 21.01
C LEU A 284 32.99 1.03 20.15
N ILE A 285 32.99 1.17 18.82
CA ILE A 285 32.87 0.03 17.90
C ILE A 285 34.07 -0.92 18.04
N ALA A 286 35.29 -0.40 18.15
CA ALA A 286 36.47 -1.21 18.39
C ALA A 286 36.38 -1.98 19.73
N ASN A 287 35.83 -1.37 20.78
CA ASN A 287 35.58 -2.03 22.06
C ASN A 287 34.54 -3.15 21.92
N LEU A 288 33.42 -2.89 21.22
CA LEU A 288 32.42 -3.91 20.94
C LEU A 288 33.00 -5.10 20.16
N LYS A 289 33.88 -4.83 19.20
CA LYS A 289 34.57 -5.87 18.41
C LYS A 289 35.53 -6.67 19.29
N ALA A 290 36.32 -6.01 20.14
CA ALA A 290 37.24 -6.65 21.07
C ALA A 290 36.51 -7.59 22.05
N ASN A 291 35.33 -7.18 22.52
CA ASN A 291 34.48 -7.96 23.43
C ASN A 291 33.56 -8.97 22.73
N ARG A 292 33.73 -9.18 21.41
CA ARG A 292 32.92 -10.13 20.61
C ARG A 292 31.41 -9.90 20.75
N TRP A 293 31.00 -8.63 20.72
CA TRP A 293 29.60 -8.24 20.88
C TRP A 293 28.69 -8.80 19.78
N ILE A 294 29.25 -9.10 18.60
CA ILE A 294 28.58 -9.93 17.60
C ILE A 294 29.17 -11.33 17.72
N SER A 295 28.32 -12.27 18.11
CA SER A 295 28.67 -13.69 18.31
C SER A 295 27.73 -14.60 17.52
N ARG A 296 28.02 -15.91 17.49
CA ARG A 296 27.27 -16.96 16.77
C ARG A 296 25.77 -17.02 17.14
N GLY A 297 25.43 -16.61 18.37
CA GLY A 297 24.06 -16.52 18.86
C GLY A 297 23.30 -15.25 18.44
N THR A 298 23.96 -14.30 17.78
CA THR A 298 23.32 -13.07 17.28
C THR A 298 22.43 -13.41 16.10
N ARG A 299 21.22 -12.84 16.06
CA ARG A 299 20.25 -13.10 14.98
C ARG A 299 19.94 -11.88 14.14
N VAL A 300 20.00 -10.69 14.74
CA VAL A 300 19.81 -9.45 14.01
C VAL A 300 20.58 -8.32 14.68
N ILE A 301 21.06 -7.40 13.84
CA ILE A 301 21.67 -6.13 14.22
C ILE A 301 20.87 -5.03 13.53
N PHE A 302 20.42 -4.05 14.30
CA PHE A 302 19.74 -2.85 13.82
C PHE A 302 20.69 -1.67 14.00
N ILE A 303 20.82 -0.84 12.96
CA ILE A 303 21.50 0.45 13.03
C ILE A 303 20.45 1.51 12.71
N ASP A 304 20.00 2.20 13.74
CA ASP A 304 18.90 3.15 13.69
C ASP A 304 19.44 4.57 13.90
N PHE A 305 19.14 5.48 12.98
CA PHE A 305 19.44 6.90 13.14
C PHE A 305 18.45 7.75 12.36
N SER A 306 18.40 9.04 12.67
CA SER A 306 17.49 9.97 12.00
C SER A 306 18.23 11.21 11.53
N VAL A 307 17.85 11.68 10.34
CA VAL A 307 18.47 12.81 9.66
C VAL A 307 17.38 13.82 9.34
N TYR A 308 17.65 15.10 9.54
CA TYR A 308 16.73 16.19 9.28
C TYR A 308 17.31 17.20 8.31
N ASN A 309 16.62 17.44 7.22
CA ASN A 309 16.96 18.49 6.27
C ASN A 309 16.20 19.78 6.62
N ALA A 310 16.94 20.84 6.97
CA ALA A 310 16.35 22.12 7.37
C ALA A 310 15.76 22.90 6.17
N ASN A 311 16.34 22.77 4.98
CA ASN A 311 15.91 23.48 3.77
C ASN A 311 14.53 23.02 3.30
N LEU A 312 14.24 21.73 3.43
CA LEU A 312 12.99 21.11 2.99
C LEU A 312 12.01 20.80 4.14
N ASN A 313 12.46 20.93 5.40
CA ASN A 313 11.71 20.50 6.59
C ASN A 313 11.24 19.03 6.48
N LEU A 314 12.16 18.15 6.09
CA LEU A 314 11.94 16.71 5.94
C LEU A 314 12.83 15.92 6.88
N PHE A 315 12.26 14.88 7.47
CA PHE A 315 12.96 13.91 8.32
C PHE A 315 13.14 12.62 7.52
N CYS A 316 14.35 12.08 7.49
CA CYS A 316 14.64 10.75 6.98
C CYS A 316 15.05 9.88 8.17
N ILE A 317 14.26 8.84 8.44
CA ILE A 317 14.53 7.87 9.49
C ILE A 317 15.10 6.64 8.79
N VAL A 318 16.34 6.29 9.14
CA VAL A 318 17.11 5.22 8.52
C VAL A 318 17.22 4.08 9.51
N GLN A 319 16.80 2.90 9.08
CA GLN A 319 16.97 1.65 9.79
C GLN A 319 17.67 0.65 8.87
N LEU A 320 18.92 0.33 9.19
CA LEU A 320 19.66 -0.73 8.53
C LEU A 320 19.52 -2.01 9.35
N ILE A 321 19.07 -3.08 8.72
CA ILE A 321 18.80 -4.37 9.33
C ILE A 321 19.80 -5.37 8.76
N ILE A 322 20.52 -6.05 9.63
CA ILE A 322 21.48 -7.09 9.28
C ILE A 322 21.05 -8.36 9.99
N GLU A 323 20.55 -9.33 9.24
CA GLU A 323 20.06 -10.61 9.74
C GLU A 323 21.14 -11.69 9.62
N LEU A 324 21.32 -12.45 10.69
CA LEU A 324 22.24 -13.57 10.75
C LEU A 324 21.41 -14.85 10.93
N PRO A 325 21.09 -15.57 9.83
CA PRO A 325 20.33 -16.81 9.94
C PRO A 325 21.10 -17.88 10.73
N ALA A 326 20.38 -18.85 11.29
CA ALA A 326 21.00 -19.94 12.05
C ALA A 326 21.93 -20.83 11.20
N THR A 327 21.77 -20.79 9.88
CA THR A 327 22.66 -21.44 8.90
C THR A 327 24.04 -20.78 8.80
N GLY A 328 24.21 -19.58 9.35
CA GLY A 328 25.37 -18.72 9.13
C GLY A 328 25.20 -17.83 7.90
N GLY A 329 26.19 -16.96 7.66
CA GLY A 329 26.09 -15.89 6.66
C GLY A 329 25.36 -14.65 7.19
N VAL A 330 25.19 -13.67 6.31
CA VAL A 330 24.58 -12.38 6.61
C VAL A 330 23.64 -11.99 5.47
N ILE A 331 22.47 -11.47 5.83
CA ILE A 331 21.49 -10.92 4.90
C ILE A 331 21.21 -9.47 5.33
N THR A 332 21.30 -8.53 4.39
CA THR A 332 21.10 -7.11 4.69
C THR A 332 19.80 -6.58 4.09
N MET A 333 19.10 -5.77 4.87
CA MET A 333 17.87 -5.08 4.49
C MET A 333 17.93 -3.64 4.99
N SER A 334 17.29 -2.72 4.28
CA SER A 334 17.27 -1.30 4.66
C SER A 334 15.87 -0.72 4.55
N ASN A 335 15.44 -0.02 5.58
CA ASN A 335 14.21 0.77 5.59
C ASN A 335 14.57 2.25 5.69
N LEU A 336 14.32 3.00 4.63
CA LEU A 336 14.51 4.45 4.59
C LEU A 336 13.17 5.14 4.41
N ASN A 337 12.71 5.83 5.45
CA ASN A 337 11.40 6.46 5.45
C ASN A 337 11.57 7.97 5.61
N THR A 338 11.26 8.70 4.54
CA THR A 338 11.26 10.17 4.54
C THR A 338 9.86 10.69 4.76
N MET A 339 9.69 11.57 5.75
CA MET A 339 8.40 12.14 6.13
C MET A 339 8.50 13.57 6.67
N LYS A 340 7.40 14.31 6.55
CA LYS A 340 7.27 15.66 7.11
C LYS A 340 6.61 15.59 8.48
N LEU A 341 7.41 15.46 9.54
CA LEU A 341 6.90 15.40 10.92
C LEU A 341 6.28 16.74 11.37
N LEU A 342 6.93 17.87 11.02
CA LEU A 342 6.45 19.21 11.35
C LEU A 342 5.52 19.73 10.25
N ARG A 343 4.23 19.39 10.36
CA ARG A 343 3.24 19.70 9.32
C ARG A 343 2.83 21.18 9.28
N TYR A 344 2.51 21.82 10.41
CA TYR A 344 1.89 23.16 10.43
C TYR A 344 2.90 24.29 10.64
N VAL A 345 3.75 24.55 9.64
CA VAL A 345 4.78 25.61 9.73
C VAL A 345 4.52 26.73 8.72
N THR A 346 4.26 26.40 7.47
CA THR A 346 4.12 27.39 6.39
C THR A 346 2.67 27.77 6.15
N THR A 347 2.42 28.91 5.49
CA THR A 347 1.06 29.34 5.12
C THR A 347 0.33 28.30 4.26
N ARG A 348 1.06 27.58 3.38
CA ARG A 348 0.48 26.49 2.58
C ARG A 348 -0.03 25.36 3.47
N ASP A 349 0.70 25.04 4.54
CA ASP A 349 0.32 24.00 5.49
C ASP A 349 -0.98 24.33 6.25
N TYR A 350 -1.24 25.61 6.54
CA TYR A 350 -2.51 26.04 7.13
C TYR A 350 -3.70 25.93 6.16
N VAL A 351 -3.47 26.12 4.85
CA VAL A 351 -4.51 25.87 3.84
C VAL A 351 -4.87 24.38 3.82
N ILE A 352 -3.87 23.50 3.90
CA ILE A 352 -4.07 22.05 3.94
C ILE A 352 -4.85 21.63 5.18
N LEU A 353 -4.57 22.23 6.35
CA LEU A 353 -5.36 22.02 7.57
C LEU A 353 -6.84 22.40 7.36
N GLY A 354 -7.10 23.50 6.64
CA GLY A 354 -8.46 23.87 6.24
C GLY A 354 -9.13 22.80 5.35
N CYS A 355 -8.41 22.26 4.37
CA CYS A 355 -8.88 21.16 3.53
C CYS A 355 -9.17 19.88 4.32
N GLU A 356 -8.33 19.54 5.31
CA GLU A 356 -8.57 18.40 6.22
C GLU A 356 -9.86 18.61 7.04
N GLY A 357 -10.12 19.84 7.51
CA GLY A 357 -11.37 20.18 8.19
C GLY A 357 -12.61 20.02 7.31
N ILE A 358 -12.54 20.48 6.05
CA ILE A 358 -13.62 20.30 5.07
C ILE A 358 -13.82 18.81 4.75
N PHE A 359 -12.75 18.04 4.62
CA PHE A 359 -12.82 16.59 4.40
C PHE A 359 -13.57 15.89 5.56
N CYS A 360 -13.25 16.20 6.81
CA CYS A 360 -13.99 15.70 7.97
C CYS A 360 -15.49 16.06 7.91
N ALA A 361 -15.84 17.26 7.46
CA ALA A 361 -17.23 17.67 7.28
C ALA A 361 -17.95 16.84 6.20
N PHE A 362 -17.29 16.53 5.08
CA PHE A 362 -17.84 15.64 4.06
C PHE A 362 -18.04 14.22 4.57
N VAL A 363 -17.10 13.67 5.34
CA VAL A 363 -17.24 12.34 5.94
C VAL A 363 -18.44 12.29 6.88
N ILE A 364 -18.66 13.33 7.69
CA ILE A 364 -19.85 13.43 8.55
C ILE A 364 -21.14 13.54 7.72
N TYR A 365 -21.13 14.33 6.64
CA TYR A 365 -22.27 14.44 5.72
C TYR A 365 -22.66 13.08 5.14
N TYR A 366 -21.70 12.35 4.54
CA TYR A 366 -21.95 11.02 3.98
C TYR A 366 -22.30 9.99 5.07
N LEU A 367 -21.73 10.09 6.27
CA LEU A 367 -22.09 9.21 7.39
C LEU A 367 -23.59 9.33 7.73
N VAL A 368 -24.11 10.56 7.83
CA VAL A 368 -25.53 10.78 8.13
C VAL A 368 -26.43 10.30 6.99
N GLU A 369 -26.02 10.55 5.75
CA GLU A 369 -26.71 10.07 4.54
C GLU A 369 -26.85 8.53 4.56
N GLU A 370 -25.73 7.82 4.71
CA GLU A 370 -25.68 6.35 4.76
C GLU A 370 -26.51 5.77 5.91
N ILE A 371 -26.47 6.40 7.09
CA ILE A 371 -27.27 5.96 8.23
C ILE A 371 -28.77 6.03 7.91
N ILE A 372 -29.24 7.11 7.26
CA ILE A 372 -30.64 7.27 6.88
C ILE A 372 -31.06 6.18 5.88
N GLU A 373 -30.21 5.88 4.90
CA GLU A 373 -30.49 4.87 3.87
C GLU A 373 -30.51 3.44 4.46
N ILE A 374 -29.57 3.12 5.34
CA ILE A 374 -29.52 1.83 6.05
C ILE A 374 -30.77 1.65 6.93
N PHE A 375 -31.24 2.69 7.61
CA PHE A 375 -32.46 2.58 8.41
C PHE A 375 -33.72 2.32 7.57
N LYS A 376 -33.78 2.85 6.34
CA LYS A 376 -34.93 2.68 5.44
C LYS A 376 -34.95 1.29 4.77
N TRP A 377 -33.80 0.80 4.31
CA TRP A 377 -33.69 -0.41 3.47
C TRP A 377 -33.12 -1.64 4.20
N ARG A 378 -32.57 -1.48 5.41
CA ARG A 378 -32.00 -2.53 6.27
C ARG A 378 -31.07 -3.49 5.50
N CYS A 379 -31.37 -4.79 5.52
CA CYS A 379 -30.52 -5.83 4.92
C CYS A 379 -30.54 -5.81 3.39
N SER A 380 -31.55 -5.21 2.75
CA SER A 380 -31.60 -5.07 1.30
C SER A 380 -30.58 -4.04 0.79
N TYR A 381 -30.02 -3.21 1.68
CA TYR A 381 -29.01 -2.23 1.31
C TYR A 381 -27.67 -2.89 0.93
N LEU A 382 -27.28 -3.94 1.66
CA LEU A 382 -25.98 -4.61 1.52
C LEU A 382 -25.87 -5.52 0.29
N THR A 383 -26.98 -5.79 -0.41
CA THR A 383 -26.95 -6.60 -1.63
C THR A 383 -26.42 -5.79 -2.81
N SER A 384 -26.67 -4.47 -2.84
CA SER A 384 -26.23 -3.60 -3.95
C SER A 384 -24.72 -3.33 -3.90
N PHE A 385 -24.06 -3.58 -5.04
CA PHE A 385 -22.62 -3.36 -5.20
C PHE A 385 -22.20 -1.91 -4.91
N TRP A 386 -22.98 -0.94 -5.39
CA TRP A 386 -22.66 0.48 -5.23
C TRP A 386 -22.82 0.95 -3.79
N ASN A 387 -23.80 0.42 -3.07
CA ASN A 387 -24.03 0.71 -1.66
C ASN A 387 -22.92 0.10 -0.78
N LEU A 388 -22.50 -1.13 -1.09
CA LEU A 388 -21.33 -1.73 -0.46
C LEU A 388 -20.07 -0.89 -0.69
N MET A 389 -19.93 -0.37 -1.91
CA MET A 389 -18.81 0.49 -2.26
C MET A 389 -18.82 1.81 -1.49
N ASP A 390 -19.99 2.43 -1.31
CA ASP A 390 -20.16 3.63 -0.50
C ASP A 390 -19.77 3.39 0.96
N LEU A 391 -20.16 2.24 1.52
CA LEU A 391 -19.75 1.80 2.86
C LEU A 391 -18.23 1.60 2.97
N VAL A 392 -17.57 1.03 1.95
CA VAL A 392 -16.11 0.85 1.94
C VAL A 392 -15.38 2.20 1.91
N VAL A 393 -15.83 3.15 1.09
CA VAL A 393 -15.26 4.51 1.04
C VAL A 393 -15.46 5.21 2.38
N LEU A 394 -16.64 5.09 2.99
CA LEU A 394 -16.92 5.67 4.30
C LEU A 394 -16.04 5.05 5.40
N ALA A 395 -15.94 3.71 5.45
CA ALA A 395 -15.11 3.00 6.42
C ALA A 395 -13.63 3.39 6.29
N THR A 396 -13.09 3.37 5.07
CA THR A 396 -11.69 3.76 4.81
C THR A 396 -11.42 5.22 5.15
N SER A 397 -12.37 6.13 4.89
CA SER A 397 -12.27 7.54 5.30
C SER A 397 -12.23 7.72 6.82
N GLY A 398 -13.07 6.98 7.56
CA GLY A 398 -13.06 6.97 9.03
C GLY A 398 -11.73 6.44 9.59
N THR A 399 -11.18 5.38 9.01
CA THR A 399 -9.86 4.86 9.40
C THR A 399 -8.73 5.85 9.12
N ALA A 400 -8.77 6.56 7.99
CA ALA A 400 -7.77 7.58 7.65
C ALA A 400 -7.81 8.77 8.63
N ILE A 401 -9.00 9.22 9.04
CA ILE A 401 -9.17 10.27 10.06
C ILE A 401 -8.60 9.82 11.41
N TYR A 402 -8.96 8.61 11.85
CA TYR A 402 -8.45 8.04 13.10
C TYR A 402 -6.91 7.95 13.10
N LEU A 403 -6.32 7.41 12.03
CA LEU A 403 -4.87 7.29 11.89
C LEU A 403 -4.17 8.65 11.81
N SER A 404 -4.79 9.65 11.16
CA SER A 404 -4.24 11.01 11.09
C SER A 404 -4.15 11.66 12.48
N ILE A 405 -5.20 11.52 13.29
CA ILE A 405 -5.23 12.03 14.67
C ILE A 405 -4.21 11.29 15.53
N TYR A 406 -4.21 9.94 15.49
CA TYR A 406 -3.29 9.10 16.25
C TYR A 406 -1.83 9.44 15.95
N ARG A 407 -1.47 9.52 14.66
CA ARG A 407 -0.14 9.93 14.21
C ARG A 407 0.24 11.31 14.72
N THR A 408 -0.64 12.31 14.57
CA THR A 408 -0.33 13.70 14.97
C THR A 408 -0.06 13.81 16.47
N LEU A 409 -0.82 13.09 17.30
CA LEU A 409 -0.59 13.02 18.74
C LEU A 409 0.74 12.34 19.09
N LEU A 410 1.08 11.26 18.39
CA LEU A 410 2.33 10.52 18.59
C LEU A 410 3.55 11.38 18.23
N VAL A 411 3.51 12.02 17.06
CA VAL A 411 4.57 12.91 16.58
C VAL A 411 4.78 14.07 17.55
N ARG A 412 3.71 14.72 18.00
CA ARG A 412 3.80 15.84 18.95
C ARG A 412 4.54 15.45 20.22
N ARG A 413 4.21 14.30 20.81
CA ARG A 413 4.87 13.82 22.04
C ARG A 413 6.35 13.51 21.84
N LYS A 414 6.72 12.91 20.70
CA LYS A 414 8.08 12.43 20.43
C LYS A 414 9.02 13.55 19.96
N VAL A 415 8.53 14.43 19.09
CA VAL A 415 9.34 15.53 18.53
C VAL A 415 9.59 16.63 19.56
N GLU A 416 8.67 16.87 20.50
CA GLU A 416 8.88 17.83 21.59
C GLU A 416 10.07 17.43 22.49
N THR A 417 10.22 16.14 22.78
CA THR A 417 11.39 15.60 23.52
C THR A 417 12.70 15.83 22.76
N LEU A 418 12.70 15.61 21.44
CA LEU A 418 13.87 15.84 20.58
C LEU A 418 14.27 17.32 20.50
N LEU A 419 13.29 18.23 20.49
CA LEU A 419 13.54 19.67 20.38
C LEU A 419 13.99 20.30 21.70
N ASN A 420 13.58 19.75 22.85
CA ASN A 420 13.93 20.27 24.18
C ASN A 420 15.38 19.98 24.62
N GLY A 421 16.24 19.54 23.70
CA GLY A 421 17.68 19.49 23.90
C GLY A 421 18.19 18.29 24.68
N VAL A 422 17.37 17.25 24.85
CA VAL A 422 17.84 15.98 25.39
C VAL A 422 18.70 15.32 24.30
N THR A 423 20.01 15.30 24.50
CA THR A 423 20.96 14.51 23.71
C THR A 423 20.77 13.03 24.03
N GLN A 424 19.60 12.46 23.77
CA GLN A 424 19.33 11.03 23.87
C GLN A 424 18.71 10.57 22.56
N TYR A 425 18.92 9.30 22.21
CA TYR A 425 18.21 8.68 21.11
C TYR A 425 16.72 8.58 21.46
N GLU A 426 15.87 9.13 20.60
CA GLU A 426 14.42 8.96 20.70
C GLU A 426 13.98 7.95 19.64
N ASN A 427 13.21 6.94 20.05
CA ASN A 427 12.72 5.94 19.13
C ASN A 427 11.57 6.50 18.27
N LEU A 428 11.88 6.78 16.99
CA LEU A 428 10.92 7.25 15.99
C LEU A 428 10.28 6.12 15.16
N GLN A 429 10.62 4.85 15.41
CA GLN A 429 10.09 3.72 14.64
C GLN A 429 8.55 3.62 14.75
N SER A 430 7.99 3.90 15.94
CA SER A 430 6.53 3.93 16.14
C SER A 430 5.85 5.02 15.28
N VAL A 431 6.54 6.15 15.08
CA VAL A 431 6.08 7.23 14.21
C VAL A 431 6.13 6.80 12.74
N VAL A 432 7.21 6.14 12.33
CA VAL A 432 7.34 5.58 10.97
C VAL A 432 6.21 4.60 10.68
N TYR A 433 5.93 3.69 11.61
CA TYR A 433 4.86 2.71 11.45
C TYR A 433 3.49 3.39 11.30
N ALA A 434 3.19 4.39 12.13
CA ALA A 434 1.95 5.14 12.04
C ALA A 434 1.82 5.91 10.71
N GLU A 435 2.91 6.49 10.21
CA GLU A 435 2.94 7.21 8.93
C GLU A 435 2.73 6.27 7.74
N ASN A 436 3.40 5.12 7.72
CA ASN A 436 3.22 4.13 6.65
C ASN A 436 1.77 3.62 6.62
N ARG A 437 1.19 3.27 7.78
CA ARG A 437 -0.21 2.84 7.87
C ARG A 437 -1.21 3.90 7.43
N PHE A 438 -0.94 5.16 7.78
CA PHE A 438 -1.75 6.26 7.29
C PHE A 438 -1.65 6.39 5.76
N THR A 439 -0.45 6.29 5.20
CA THR A 439 -0.22 6.39 3.74
C THR A 439 -0.91 5.26 2.98
N ASP A 440 -0.78 4.02 3.45
CA ASP A 440 -1.49 2.86 2.92
C ASP A 440 -3.01 3.07 2.93
N SER A 441 -3.55 3.56 4.06
CA SER A 441 -4.99 3.83 4.22
C SER A 441 -5.49 4.91 3.24
N VAL A 442 -4.73 5.99 3.04
CA VAL A 442 -5.07 7.06 2.08
C VAL A 442 -5.00 6.56 0.64
N ALA A 443 -4.02 5.71 0.30
CA ALA A 443 -3.90 5.12 -1.03
C ALA A 443 -5.11 4.22 -1.36
N VAL A 444 -5.53 3.39 -0.41
CA VAL A 444 -6.73 2.54 -0.53
C VAL A 444 -7.99 3.40 -0.66
N LEU A 445 -8.13 4.44 0.15
CA LEU A 445 -9.26 5.39 0.07
C LEU A 445 -9.35 6.05 -1.32
N LEU A 446 -8.22 6.52 -1.85
CA LEU A 446 -8.15 7.12 -3.18
C LEU A 446 -8.56 6.13 -4.28
N PHE A 447 -8.06 4.89 -4.22
CA PHE A 447 -8.38 3.85 -5.18
C PHE A 447 -9.89 3.59 -5.27
N PHE A 448 -10.53 3.36 -4.12
CA PHE A 448 -11.98 3.15 -4.09
C PHE A 448 -12.75 4.43 -4.48
N SER A 449 -12.27 5.62 -4.11
CA SER A 449 -12.91 6.87 -4.52
C SER A 449 -12.93 7.04 -6.04
N TRP A 450 -11.84 6.70 -6.73
CA TRP A 450 -11.82 6.73 -8.20
C TRP A 450 -12.77 5.72 -8.83
N ILE A 451 -12.87 4.50 -8.29
CA ILE A 451 -13.84 3.52 -8.80
C ILE A 451 -15.28 4.01 -8.60
N LYS A 452 -15.57 4.76 -7.52
CA LYS A 452 -16.93 5.21 -7.18
C LYS A 452 -17.44 6.22 -8.19
N LEU A 453 -16.53 6.92 -8.88
CA LEU A 453 -16.87 7.80 -10.00
C LEU A 453 -17.64 7.06 -11.11
N PHE A 454 -17.43 5.75 -11.31
CA PHE A 454 -18.18 4.96 -12.29
C PHE A 454 -19.68 4.85 -11.97
N LYS A 455 -20.08 4.96 -10.69
CA LYS A 455 -21.49 5.02 -10.28
C LYS A 455 -22.20 6.16 -11.01
N TYR A 456 -21.54 7.33 -11.07
CA TYR A 456 -22.09 8.55 -11.66
C TYR A 456 -21.83 8.70 -13.16
N VAL A 457 -20.90 7.95 -13.76
CA VAL A 457 -20.68 8.01 -15.23
C VAL A 457 -21.71 7.16 -15.99
N SER A 458 -22.46 6.31 -15.28
CA SER A 458 -23.49 5.44 -15.83
C SER A 458 -24.74 6.17 -16.39
N PHE A 459 -24.80 7.50 -16.36
CA PHE A 459 -25.87 8.27 -17.03
C PHE A 459 -25.87 8.10 -18.54
N ASN A 460 -24.73 7.79 -19.15
CA ASN A 460 -24.69 7.51 -20.58
C ASN A 460 -25.20 6.08 -20.84
N LYS A 461 -26.20 5.95 -21.72
CA LYS A 461 -26.78 4.65 -22.12
C LYS A 461 -25.72 3.62 -22.52
N THR A 462 -24.68 4.06 -23.22
CA THR A 462 -23.57 3.18 -23.65
C THR A 462 -22.74 2.65 -22.48
N MET A 463 -22.47 3.48 -21.47
CA MET A 463 -21.72 3.07 -20.27
C MET A 463 -22.53 2.20 -19.33
N SER A 464 -23.84 2.46 -19.22
CA SER A 464 -24.75 1.59 -18.47
C SER A 464 -24.79 0.17 -19.07
N GLN A 465 -24.82 0.07 -20.40
CA GLN A 465 -24.75 -1.22 -21.10
C GLN A 465 -23.43 -1.95 -20.83
N LEU A 466 -22.29 -1.24 -20.84
CA LEU A 466 -20.99 -1.83 -20.49
C LEU A 466 -20.97 -2.38 -19.06
N ASN A 467 -21.44 -1.61 -18.08
CA ASN A 467 -21.51 -2.08 -16.68
C ASN A 467 -22.44 -3.30 -16.52
N ALA A 468 -23.57 -3.33 -17.24
CA ALA A 468 -24.47 -4.48 -17.24
C ALA A 468 -23.82 -5.74 -17.83
N THR A 469 -23.11 -5.59 -18.96
CA THR A 469 -22.37 -6.72 -19.57
C THR A 469 -21.26 -7.23 -18.64
N LEU A 470 -20.53 -6.34 -17.96
CA LEU A 470 -19.50 -6.71 -17.00
C LEU A 470 -20.09 -7.42 -15.79
N SER A 471 -21.19 -6.91 -15.23
CA SER A 471 -21.84 -7.52 -14.07
C SER A 471 -22.40 -8.91 -14.40
N ARG A 472 -22.95 -9.11 -15.61
CA ARG A 472 -23.47 -10.41 -16.03
C ARG A 472 -22.33 -11.40 -16.30
N ALA A 473 -21.24 -10.95 -16.91
CA ALA A 473 -20.05 -11.76 -17.14
C ALA A 473 -19.27 -12.09 -15.85
N ALA A 474 -19.40 -11.28 -14.78
CA ALA A 474 -18.65 -11.47 -13.54
C ALA A 474 -18.87 -12.85 -12.89
N LYS A 475 -20.08 -13.43 -13.01
CA LYS A 475 -20.37 -14.77 -12.48
C LYS A 475 -19.57 -15.84 -13.22
N ASP A 476 -19.51 -15.78 -14.55
CA ASP A 476 -18.77 -16.73 -15.37
C ASP A 476 -17.25 -16.53 -15.23
N ILE A 477 -16.79 -15.27 -15.18
CA ILE A 477 -15.40 -14.90 -14.94
C ILE A 477 -14.95 -15.39 -13.55
N SER A 478 -15.78 -15.28 -12.51
CA SER A 478 -15.43 -15.79 -11.18
C SER A 478 -15.31 -17.31 -11.16
N GLY A 479 -16.20 -18.03 -11.87
CA GLY A 479 -16.09 -19.48 -12.05
C GLY A 479 -14.80 -19.89 -12.75
N PHE A 480 -14.46 -19.22 -13.87
CA PHE A 480 -13.18 -19.43 -14.55
C PHE A 480 -11.98 -19.08 -13.66
N GLY A 481 -12.08 -17.99 -12.88
CA GLY A 481 -11.05 -17.52 -11.96
C GLY A 481 -10.70 -18.55 -10.90
N ILE A 482 -11.68 -19.30 -10.38
CA ILE A 482 -11.43 -20.40 -9.43
C ILE A 482 -10.65 -21.53 -10.10
N MET A 483 -11.05 -21.95 -11.31
CA MET A 483 -10.33 -23.00 -12.06
C MET A 483 -8.90 -22.58 -12.37
N PHE A 484 -8.71 -21.35 -12.84
CA PHE A 484 -7.39 -20.77 -13.07
C PHE A 484 -6.57 -20.70 -11.78
N GLY A 485 -7.18 -20.28 -10.67
CA GLY A 485 -6.54 -20.21 -9.36
C GLY A 485 -5.99 -21.56 -8.89
N VAL A 486 -6.79 -22.64 -8.99
CA VAL A 486 -6.33 -23.98 -8.63
C VAL A 486 -5.12 -24.41 -9.46
N MET A 487 -5.17 -24.23 -10.78
CA MET A 487 -4.05 -24.54 -11.67
C MET A 487 -2.82 -23.68 -11.34
N PHE A 488 -3.02 -22.38 -11.10
CA PHE A 488 -1.97 -21.44 -10.76
C PHE A 488 -1.25 -21.81 -9.45
N PHE A 489 -2.01 -22.08 -8.38
CA PHE A 489 -1.44 -22.49 -7.10
C PHE A 489 -0.72 -23.83 -7.18
N ALA A 490 -1.23 -24.78 -7.97
CA ALA A 490 -0.53 -26.04 -8.21
C ALA A 490 0.86 -25.81 -8.84
N TYR A 491 0.97 -24.91 -9.82
CA TYR A 491 2.27 -24.54 -10.41
C TYR A 491 3.17 -23.77 -9.44
N VAL A 492 2.63 -22.87 -8.62
CA VAL A 492 3.40 -22.16 -7.59
C VAL A 492 3.98 -23.15 -6.58
N GLN A 493 3.16 -24.09 -6.11
CA GLN A 493 3.60 -25.11 -5.16
C GLN A 493 4.63 -26.06 -5.78
N ALA A 494 4.40 -26.51 -7.01
CA ALA A 494 5.37 -27.34 -7.74
C ALA A 494 6.70 -26.60 -7.96
N GLY A 495 6.65 -25.31 -8.33
CA GLY A 495 7.83 -24.47 -8.50
C GLY A 495 8.59 -24.25 -7.20
N TYR A 496 7.89 -23.97 -6.10
CA TYR A 496 8.51 -23.82 -4.78
C TYR A 496 9.21 -25.10 -4.34
N MET A 497 8.61 -26.27 -4.52
CA MET A 497 9.25 -27.55 -4.18
C MET A 497 10.42 -27.88 -5.11
N ALA A 498 10.32 -27.58 -6.41
CA ALA A 498 11.35 -27.91 -7.40
C ALA A 498 12.59 -27.01 -7.28
N PHE A 499 12.40 -25.72 -7.01
CA PHE A 499 13.45 -24.72 -7.13
C PHE A 499 13.72 -23.93 -5.83
N GLY A 500 12.87 -24.04 -4.80
CA GLY A 500 12.95 -23.21 -3.59
C GLY A 500 14.25 -23.36 -2.79
N SER A 501 15.00 -24.43 -2.98
CA SER A 501 16.33 -24.63 -2.37
C SER A 501 17.49 -24.05 -3.18
N GLN A 502 17.27 -23.68 -4.45
CA GLN A 502 18.31 -23.24 -5.38
C GLN A 502 18.12 -21.81 -5.90
N VAL A 503 16.88 -21.30 -5.87
CA VAL A 503 16.51 -19.99 -6.42
C VAL A 503 15.74 -19.21 -5.36
N ASP A 504 16.11 -17.96 -5.16
CA ASP A 504 15.39 -17.03 -4.30
C ASP A 504 14.02 -16.68 -4.91
N PHE A 505 12.96 -17.38 -4.48
CA PHE A 505 11.58 -16.96 -4.72
C PHE A 505 11.13 -15.88 -3.74
N GLU A 506 11.89 -15.66 -2.67
CA GLU A 506 11.46 -14.90 -1.50
C GLU A 506 11.46 -13.38 -1.74
N SER A 507 12.30 -12.87 -2.64
CA SER A 507 12.26 -11.47 -3.07
C SER A 507 11.04 -11.10 -3.92
N ASP A 508 10.33 -12.08 -4.49
CA ASP A 508 9.15 -11.85 -5.34
C ASP A 508 7.82 -11.95 -4.55
N SER A 509 7.82 -12.50 -3.33
CA SER A 509 6.59 -12.72 -2.54
C SER A 509 5.92 -11.43 -2.03
N LYS A 510 6.66 -10.34 -1.88
CA LYS A 510 6.13 -9.06 -1.38
C LYS A 510 5.53 -8.16 -2.46
N GLU A 511 5.76 -8.44 -3.75
CA GLU A 511 5.25 -7.57 -4.83
C GLU A 511 4.36 -8.32 -5.83
N TYR A 512 4.70 -9.52 -6.31
CA TYR A 512 3.80 -10.39 -7.09
C TYR A 512 4.36 -11.82 -7.15
N PRO A 513 3.55 -12.89 -7.01
CA PRO A 513 4.07 -14.24 -7.19
C PRO A 513 4.69 -14.38 -8.59
N ALA A 514 5.92 -14.92 -8.64
CA ALA A 514 6.79 -15.05 -9.82
C ALA A 514 6.12 -15.46 -11.16
N PRO A 515 5.04 -16.28 -11.20
CA PRO A 515 4.39 -16.59 -12.48
C PRO A 515 3.74 -15.38 -13.16
N PHE A 516 3.32 -14.34 -12.41
CA PHE A 516 2.79 -13.09 -12.99
C PHE A 516 3.86 -12.21 -13.66
N ARG A 517 5.14 -12.38 -13.28
CA ARG A 517 6.26 -11.74 -13.97
C ARG A 517 6.57 -12.43 -15.30
N SER A 518 6.37 -13.74 -15.39
CA SER A 518 6.62 -14.49 -16.64
C SER A 518 5.72 -14.04 -17.80
N SER A 519 4.51 -13.55 -17.49
CA SER A 519 3.57 -13.02 -18.49
C SER A 519 3.80 -11.54 -18.85
N SER A 520 4.46 -10.75 -17.98
CA SER A 520 4.68 -9.31 -18.21
C SER A 520 6.12 -8.91 -18.55
N THR A 521 7.12 -9.78 -18.37
CA THR A 521 8.54 -9.41 -18.54
C THR A 521 9.13 -9.91 -19.86
N ARG A 522 9.37 -8.99 -20.79
CA ARG A 522 10.14 -9.15 -22.05
C ARG A 522 11.62 -9.56 -21.88
N GLN A 523 12.06 -9.92 -20.66
CA GLN A 523 13.46 -10.28 -20.36
C GLN A 523 13.68 -11.77 -20.03
N SER A 524 12.64 -12.57 -19.73
CA SER A 524 12.81 -14.02 -19.50
C SER A 524 13.02 -14.83 -20.79
N THR A 525 12.72 -14.25 -21.95
CA THR A 525 12.87 -14.89 -23.27
C THR A 525 14.33 -15.13 -23.65
N ARG A 526 15.31 -14.48 -23.00
CA ARG A 526 16.76 -14.72 -23.26
C ARG A 526 17.37 -15.87 -22.46
N GLN A 527 16.80 -16.25 -21.32
CA GLN A 527 17.25 -17.43 -20.56
C GLN A 527 16.44 -18.68 -20.91
N ALA A 528 15.13 -18.55 -21.19
CA ALA A 528 14.32 -19.68 -21.66
C ALA A 528 14.68 -20.14 -23.10
N SER A 529 15.12 -19.22 -23.97
CA SER A 529 15.59 -19.59 -25.32
C SER A 529 16.92 -20.32 -25.35
N ARG A 530 17.72 -20.30 -24.27
CA ARG A 530 18.94 -21.12 -24.16
C ARG A 530 18.65 -22.54 -23.67
N PHE A 531 17.53 -22.78 -23.00
CA PHE A 531 17.13 -24.12 -22.54
C PHE A 531 16.33 -24.91 -23.59
N SER A 532 15.63 -24.23 -24.51
CA SER A 532 14.91 -24.90 -25.62
C SER A 532 15.79 -25.32 -26.80
N ALA A 533 17.11 -25.09 -26.74
CA ALA A 533 18.05 -25.47 -27.81
C ALA A 533 18.92 -26.69 -27.45
N ARG A 534 18.62 -27.40 -26.36
CA ARG A 534 19.37 -28.58 -25.91
C ARG A 534 18.53 -29.76 -25.40
N PHE A 535 17.25 -29.79 -25.74
CA PHE A 535 16.44 -31.01 -25.68
C PHE A 535 15.58 -31.11 -26.93
#